data_AF-A0A971XMY3-F1
#
_entry.id   AF-A0A971XMY3-F1
#
_cell.length_a   1.000
_cell.length_b   1.000
_cell.length_c   1.000
_cell.angle_alpha   90.00
_cell.angle_beta   90.00
_cell.angle_gamma   90.00
#
_symmetry.space_group_name_H-M   'P 1'
#
loop_
_entity.id
_entity.type
_entity.pdbx_description
1 polymer ?
#
loop_
_entity_poly.entity_id
_entity_poly.type
_entity_poly.pdbx_seq_one_letter_code
_entity_poly.pdbx_strand_id
1 'polypeptide(L)' 'MSNTPSSTISRIRSHSEPVVGHTKMLEGEALLKDMRAYRKKIATSPEAARKFLVELGVLTIDGKRKNLIRG' A
#
# COMPACT_ATOMS: atom_id res chain seq x y z
N MET A 1 -8.84 38.82 -42.22
CA MET A 1 -8.94 38.89 -40.74
C MET A 1 -10.13 38.05 -40.30
N SER A 2 -9.86 36.94 -39.60
CA SER A 2 -10.79 36.29 -38.65
C SER A 2 -10.01 35.16 -37.96
N ASN A 3 -9.44 35.48 -36.80
CA ASN A 3 -8.77 34.53 -35.92
C ASN A 3 -9.83 33.83 -35.06
N THR A 4 -9.82 32.50 -35.03
CA THR A 4 -10.58 31.69 -34.06
C THR A 4 -9.67 30.59 -33.51
N PRO A 5 -9.14 30.73 -32.28
CA PRO A 5 -8.51 29.62 -31.57
C PRO A 5 -9.53 28.99 -30.63
N SER A 6 -10.17 27.89 -31.05
CA SER A 6 -11.04 27.10 -30.17
C SER A 6 -10.32 25.83 -29.73
N SER A 7 -9.82 25.88 -28.49
CA SER A 7 -9.80 24.80 -27.48
C SER A 7 -10.31 23.43 -27.96
N THR A 8 -9.61 22.31 -27.74
CA THR A 8 -9.71 21.63 -26.44
C THR A 8 -8.66 20.53 -26.29
N ILE A 9 -8.02 20.57 -25.13
CA ILE A 9 -7.03 19.66 -24.57
C ILE A 9 -7.61 18.25 -24.41
N SER A 10 -7.12 17.27 -25.17
CA SER A 10 -7.30 15.85 -24.87
C SER A 10 -6.14 15.37 -23.99
N ARG A 11 -6.14 15.81 -22.73
CA ARG A 11 -5.26 15.24 -21.68
C ARG A 11 -5.81 13.86 -21.36
N ILE A 12 -5.24 12.83 -21.99
CA ILE A 12 -5.48 11.43 -21.67
C ILE A 12 -5.01 11.22 -20.22
N ARG A 13 -5.96 11.27 -19.27
CA ARG A 13 -5.74 10.76 -17.91
C ARG A 13 -5.75 9.24 -18.02
N SER A 14 -4.58 8.64 -17.98
CA SER A 14 -4.42 7.22 -17.65
C SER A 14 -4.88 7.04 -16.21
N HIS A 15 -6.19 6.89 -16.02
CA HIS A 15 -6.74 6.34 -14.80
C HIS A 15 -6.34 4.87 -14.80
N SER A 16 -5.23 4.55 -14.13
CA SER A 16 -5.00 3.19 -13.65
C SER A 16 -6.11 2.91 -12.64
N GLU A 17 -7.22 2.37 -13.14
CA GLU A 17 -8.27 1.81 -12.30
C GLU A 17 -7.59 0.84 -11.32
N PRO A 18 -7.81 0.96 -10.00
CA PRO A 18 -7.43 -0.11 -9.13
C PRO A 18 -8.23 -1.33 -9.61
N VAL A 19 -7.54 -2.41 -9.97
CA VAL A 19 -8.18 -3.70 -10.22
C VAL A 19 -8.87 -4.08 -8.93
N VAL A 20 -10.14 -3.70 -8.77
CA VAL A 20 -11.02 -4.14 -7.69
C VAL A 20 -11.45 -5.56 -8.05
N GLY A 21 -10.47 -6.46 -8.14
CA GLY A 21 -10.74 -7.88 -8.07
C GLY A 21 -11.33 -8.13 -6.70
N HIS A 22 -12.49 -8.78 -6.63
CA HIS A 22 -13.10 -9.20 -5.38
C HIS A 22 -12.04 -9.88 -4.50
N THR A 23 -11.51 -9.14 -3.53
CA THR A 23 -10.63 -9.69 -2.50
C THR A 23 -11.50 -10.60 -1.68
N LYS A 24 -11.48 -11.90 -1.98
CA LYS A 24 -12.10 -12.92 -1.12
C LYS A 24 -11.54 -12.69 0.28
N MET A 25 -12.38 -12.22 1.20
CA MET A 25 -12.03 -12.14 2.60
C MET A 25 -11.82 -13.57 3.09
N LEU A 26 -10.62 -13.85 3.60
CA LEU A 26 -10.34 -15.11 4.24
C LEU A 26 -10.98 -15.08 5.63
N GLU A 27 -11.63 -16.17 6.02
CA GLU A 27 -12.29 -16.31 7.32
C GLU A 27 -11.83 -17.60 8.02
N GLY A 28 -12.03 -17.64 9.34
CA GLY A 28 -11.74 -18.82 10.17
C GLY A 28 -10.32 -19.35 9.99
N GLU A 29 -10.21 -20.66 9.79
CA GLU A 29 -8.92 -21.36 9.64
C GLU A 29 -8.09 -20.89 8.44
N ALA A 30 -8.75 -20.45 7.36
CA ALA A 30 -8.04 -19.97 6.18
C ALA A 30 -7.29 -18.66 6.48
N LEU A 31 -7.92 -17.75 7.22
CA LEU A 31 -7.28 -16.53 7.69
C LEU A 31 -6.12 -16.84 8.65
N LEU A 32 -6.32 -17.74 9.62
CA LEU A 32 -5.29 -18.11 10.58
C LEU A 32 -4.07 -18.72 9.90
N LYS A 33 -4.27 -19.57 8.89
CA LYS A 33 -3.18 -20.15 8.09
C LYS A 33 -2.40 -19.09 7.34
N ASP A 34 -3.10 -18.15 6.70
CA ASP A 34 -2.47 -17.04 5.99
C ASP A 34 -1.66 -16.14 6.95
N MET A 35 -2.24 -15.77 8.10
CA MET A 35 -1.54 -15.01 9.13
C MET A 35 -0.28 -15.72 9.65
N ARG A 36 -0.32 -17.05 9.83
CA ARG A 36 0.86 -17.85 10.21
C ARG A 36 1.93 -17.83 9.12
N ALA A 37 1.52 -18.01 7.85
CA ALA A 37 2.44 -17.96 6.72
C ALA A 37 3.09 -16.57 6.59
N TYR A 38 2.28 -15.51 6.71
CA TYR A 38 2.74 -14.13 6.70
C TYR A 38 3.71 -13.84 7.85
N ARG A 39 3.40 -14.31 9.08
CA ARG A 39 4.31 -14.21 10.23
C ARG A 39 5.67 -14.86 9.96
N LYS A 40 5.67 -16.04 9.32
CA LYS A 40 6.92 -16.72 8.96
C LYS A 40 7.73 -15.91 7.94
N LYS A 41 7.06 -15.30 6.95
CA LYS A 41 7.69 -14.45 5.94
C LYS A 41 8.37 -13.23 6.55
N ILE A 42 7.68 -12.49 7.43
CA ILE A 42 8.28 -11.30 8.08
C ILE A 42 9.42 -11.66 9.04
N ALA A 43 9.38 -12.85 9.66
CA ALA A 43 10.42 -13.33 10.56
C ALA A 43 11.63 -13.95 9.83
N THR A 44 11.61 -14.02 8.49
CA THR A 44 12.67 -14.68 7.71
C THR A 44 13.99 -13.89 7.71
N SER A 45 13.92 -12.55 7.79
CA SER A 45 15.12 -11.72 7.86
C SER A 45 14.88 -10.42 8.65
N PRO A 46 15.93 -9.80 9.20
CA PRO A 46 15.84 -8.49 9.84
C PRO A 46 15.29 -7.40 8.91
N GLU A 47 15.61 -7.46 7.61
CA GLU A 47 15.13 -6.52 6.61
C GLU A 47 13.63 -6.65 6.35
N ALA A 48 13.12 -7.89 6.28
CA ALA A 48 11.69 -8.17 6.13
C ALA A 48 10.90 -7.67 7.35
N ALA A 49 11.43 -7.91 8.55
CA ALA A 49 10.86 -7.38 9.79
C ALA A 49 10.86 -5.84 9.81
N ARG A 50 11.96 -5.20 9.36
CA ARG A 50 12.06 -3.74 9.29
C ARG A 50 11.02 -3.15 8.34
N LYS A 51 10.88 -3.70 7.13
CA LYS A 51 9.86 -3.27 6.16
C LYS A 51 8.45 -3.39 6.74
N PHE A 52 8.13 -4.51 7.37
CA PHE A 52 6.85 -4.72 8.04
C PHE A 52 6.57 -3.67 9.13
N LEU A 53 7.55 -3.37 9.98
CA LEU A 53 7.40 -2.37 11.04
C LEU A 53 7.24 -0.94 10.51
N VAL A 54 7.81 -0.64 9.33
CA VAL A 54 7.60 0.62 8.63
C VAL A 54 6.18 0.69 8.04
N GLU A 55 5.71 -0.38 7.39
CA GLU A 55 4.35 -0.47 6.85
C GLU A 55 3.27 -0.36 7.94
N LEU A 56 3.51 -0.97 9.11
CA LEU A 56 2.67 -0.81 10.29
C LEU A 56 2.70 0.61 10.90
N GLY A 57 3.63 1.46 10.47
CA GLY A 57 3.81 2.82 10.99
C GLY A 57 4.48 2.88 12.37
N VAL A 58 5.03 1.77 12.87
CA VAL A 58 5.76 1.73 14.15
C VAL A 58 7.15 2.32 13.99
N LEU A 59 7.78 2.09 12.84
CA LEU A 59 9.07 2.67 12.47
C LEU A 59 8.92 3.67 11.32
N THR A 60 9.84 4.63 11.28
CA THR A 60 10.12 5.47 10.11
C THR A 60 10.96 4.69 9.10
N ILE A 61 11.02 5.17 7.85
CA ILE A 61 11.82 4.55 6.77
C ILE A 61 13.29 4.42 7.17
N ASP A 62 13.81 5.39 7.94
CA ASP A 62 15.18 5.39 8.46
C ASP A 62 15.39 4.39 9.61
N GLY A 63 14.30 3.80 10.12
CA GLY A 63 14.28 2.84 11.21
C GLY A 63 14.24 3.46 12.61
N LYS A 64 13.94 4.76 12.73
CA LYS A 64 13.64 5.41 14.02
C LYS A 64 12.20 5.09 14.43
N ARG A 65 11.95 4.91 15.73
CA ARG A 65 10.60 4.69 16.26
C ARG A 65 9.72 5.91 16.00
N LYS A 66 8.51 5.69 15.48
CA LYS A 66 7.49 6.74 15.32
C LYS A 66 6.71 6.88 16.63
N ASN A 67 6.63 8.09 17.17
CA ASN A 67 5.72 8.36 18.30
C ASN A 67 4.30 8.41 17.75
N LEU A 68 3.54 7.35 18.03
CA LEU A 68 2.14 7.22 17.61
C LEU A 68 1.19 8.00 18.53
N ILE A 69 1.62 8.28 19.75
CA ILE A 69 0.90 9.13 20.69
C ILE A 69 1.59 10.50 20.67
N ARG A 70 0.86 11.54 20.26
CA ARG A 70 1.27 12.93 20.52
C ARG A 70 1.02 13.18 22.01
N GLY A 71 2.09 13.12 22.80
CA GLY A 71 2.13 13.78 24.11
C GLY A 71 2.32 15.28 23.90
#